data_AF-A0A830I1X2-F1
#
_entry.id   AF-A0A830I1X2-F1
#
_cell.length_a   1.000
_cell.length_b   1.000
_cell.length_c   1.000
_cell.angle_alpha   90.00
_cell.angle_beta   90.00
_cell.angle_gamma   90.00
#
_symmetry.space_group_name_H-M   'P 1'
#
loop_
_entity.id
_entity.type
_entity.pdbx_description
1 polymer ?
#
loop_
_entity_poly.entity_id
_entity_poly.type
_entity_poly.pdbx_seq_one_letter_code
_entity_poly.pdbx_strand_id
1 'polypeptide(L)'
;MAPVSASRVCSRNASASVKSVAAPRQLGVSGKASASASASASRVCVSHARAHPRCEVGVGKATGDVQRRGESQRCYVAKPNGSAVVMVAAGVPPAKAKKPRLPALDALRFFLIAYIATGHFVAFATPDKFLLAFFSQINVVVGAFFVISGYVAAYTSTELNAYEATMSRLEPALKWSVARVMGFYPLFLLIQVVFTPMFAFADMTYNGLKATLLHALMTFTLVQAWFPMKAELWNAPTWFLSALAFSMFVLPYALKPLAEMKKVGLKKAFLALTVISCIAKLAYTYDVPGALGLLEGMGKHPNLVFFNVMRFNPFYAVLEVLMGAVACRLVMTDNAPDRTMEQRKEDGAVGALTAPFTLAVAMVGLLAARAFAFVNGVTLPVNDMIVRGFVFIPLWCLFLMQVHRATVSSESNGGLTEILAKPFLVFLGGLSFPLYLLHGPLGQLFYKKVIAKQMFGATMASYFGYKFFPVYVGITVLCSYYLTKVMAFAPFQNACKALGESTYKLLSA
;
A
#
# COMPACT_ATOMS: atom_id res chain seq x y z
N MET A 1 -8.61 -7.85 -56.07
CA MET A 1 -7.80 -7.09 -57.06
C MET A 1 -7.08 -5.98 -56.32
N ALA A 2 -5.76 -6.11 -56.14
CA ALA A 2 -4.84 -5.01 -55.81
C ALA A 2 -4.48 -4.25 -57.13
N PRO A 3 -3.80 -3.08 -57.14
CA PRO A 3 -2.44 -2.85 -56.60
C PRO A 3 -2.30 -1.54 -55.77
N VAL A 4 -1.43 -1.45 -54.75
CA VAL A 4 0.01 -1.11 -54.75
C VAL A 4 0.37 0.22 -55.42
N SER A 5 0.80 1.21 -54.63
CA SER A 5 1.94 2.08 -55.00
C SER A 5 2.73 2.51 -53.76
N ALA A 6 4.05 2.37 -53.88
CA ALA A 6 5.06 2.76 -52.92
C ALA A 6 5.69 4.08 -53.37
N SER A 7 6.25 4.86 -52.43
CA SER A 7 7.25 5.88 -52.77
C SER A 7 8.31 5.94 -51.67
N ARG A 8 9.53 5.56 -52.07
CA ARG A 8 10.80 5.77 -51.38
C ARG A 8 11.25 7.21 -51.64
N VAL A 9 11.92 7.83 -50.67
CA VAL A 9 12.90 8.90 -50.93
C VAL A 9 14.19 8.55 -50.20
N CYS A 10 15.29 8.70 -50.94
CA CYS A 10 16.67 8.35 -50.62
C CYS A 10 17.39 9.36 -49.71
N SER A 11 18.40 8.79 -49.07
CA SER A 11 19.64 9.29 -48.45
C SER A 11 20.16 10.71 -48.71
N ARG A 12 20.90 11.22 -47.70
CA ARG A 12 22.29 11.69 -47.87
C ARG A 12 23.09 11.57 -46.56
N ASN A 13 24.24 10.91 -46.67
CA ASN A 13 25.32 10.83 -45.70
C ASN A 13 26.07 12.17 -45.59
N ALA A 14 26.60 12.48 -44.41
CA ALA A 14 27.86 13.20 -44.27
C ALA A 14 28.57 12.77 -42.97
N SER A 15 29.67 12.05 -43.16
CA SER A 15 30.69 11.69 -42.19
C SER A 15 31.73 12.81 -42.06
N ALA A 16 32.20 13.09 -40.84
CA ALA A 16 33.50 13.70 -40.61
C ALA A 16 34.08 13.23 -39.26
N SER A 17 35.39 12.96 -39.31
CA SER A 17 36.17 12.17 -38.37
C SER A 17 37.08 13.03 -37.48
N VAL A 18 37.70 12.37 -36.49
CA VAL A 18 38.96 12.67 -35.78
C VAL A 18 38.97 13.79 -34.72
N LYS A 19 39.21 13.43 -33.44
CA LYS A 19 40.51 13.57 -32.75
C LYS A 19 40.48 13.03 -31.30
N SER A 20 41.34 12.05 -31.06
CA SER A 20 41.86 11.69 -29.74
C SER A 20 42.84 12.76 -29.24
N VAL A 21 43.12 12.81 -27.93
CA VAL A 21 44.47 12.91 -27.32
C VAL A 21 44.36 13.03 -25.78
N ALA A 22 45.09 12.14 -25.11
CA ALA A 22 45.82 12.24 -23.83
C ALA A 22 45.12 12.57 -22.48
N ALA A 23 45.10 11.57 -21.60
CA ALA A 23 45.57 11.67 -20.20
C ALA A 23 47.14 11.62 -20.18
N PRO A 24 47.89 11.75 -19.06
CA PRO A 24 47.51 11.70 -17.63
C PRO A 24 48.27 12.69 -16.70
N ARG A 25 47.91 12.74 -15.40
CA ARG A 25 48.91 12.94 -14.32
C ARG A 25 48.42 12.42 -12.97
N GLN A 26 49.30 11.63 -12.36
CA GLN A 26 49.28 11.08 -10.99
C GLN A 26 49.80 12.09 -9.95
N LEU A 27 49.77 11.64 -8.68
CA LEU A 27 50.45 12.07 -7.44
C LEU A 27 49.52 12.83 -6.48
N GLY A 28 49.44 12.55 -5.19
CA GLY A 28 50.11 11.61 -4.27
C GLY A 28 49.37 11.67 -2.92
N VAL A 29 49.24 10.56 -2.18
CA VAL A 29 50.09 10.16 -1.04
C VAL A 29 49.66 10.75 0.33
N SER A 30 49.20 9.80 1.18
CA SER A 30 49.47 9.63 2.62
C SER A 30 48.79 10.52 3.69
N GLY A 31 48.19 9.83 4.67
CA GLY A 31 48.64 10.01 6.07
C GLY A 31 47.59 9.95 7.18
N LYS A 32 47.52 8.79 7.87
CA LYS A 32 47.39 8.54 9.34
C LYS A 32 46.28 9.29 10.14
N ALA A 33 45.32 8.64 10.81
CA ALA A 33 45.34 7.67 11.93
C ALA A 33 45.09 8.30 13.34
N SER A 34 44.41 7.51 14.18
CA SER A 34 44.06 7.64 15.62
C SER A 34 42.79 8.46 15.94
N ALA A 35 41.75 7.99 16.63
CA ALA A 35 41.51 7.06 17.75
C ALA A 35 41.37 7.75 19.13
N SER A 36 40.49 7.17 19.96
CA SER A 36 40.05 7.48 21.34
C SER A 36 38.89 8.49 21.46
N ALA A 37 37.71 8.22 22.04
CA ALA A 37 37.21 7.42 23.17
C ALA A 37 37.05 8.21 24.49
N SER A 38 35.81 8.19 25.02
CA SER A 38 35.32 8.33 26.42
C SER A 38 34.05 9.20 26.42
N ALA A 39 32.85 8.70 26.73
CA ALA A 39 32.31 8.15 27.99
C ALA A 39 32.04 9.23 29.06
N SER A 40 30.76 9.51 29.33
CA SER A 40 30.10 9.19 30.62
C SER A 40 28.96 10.16 31.01
N ALA A 41 27.97 9.55 31.70
CA ALA A 41 27.10 10.10 32.74
C ALA A 41 25.80 10.82 32.36
N SER A 42 24.72 10.03 32.24
CA SER A 42 23.35 10.49 32.50
C SER A 42 22.98 10.28 33.97
N ARG A 43 22.52 11.36 34.63
CA ARG A 43 21.97 11.36 35.99
C ARG A 43 20.54 10.84 35.99
N VAL A 44 20.28 9.90 36.89
CA VAL A 44 18.94 9.50 37.35
C VAL A 44 18.50 10.47 38.43
N CYS A 45 17.26 10.96 38.36
CA CYS A 45 16.57 11.56 39.50
C CYS A 45 15.17 10.97 39.62
N VAL A 46 14.96 10.37 40.79
CA VAL A 46 13.72 9.83 41.32
C VAL A 46 12.97 10.95 42.04
N SER A 47 11.64 11.02 41.90
CA SER A 47 10.74 11.58 42.91
C SER A 47 9.39 10.87 42.78
N HIS A 48 9.08 9.93 43.67
CA HIS A 48 8.40 10.07 44.97
C HIS A 48 6.92 10.43 44.87
N ALA A 49 6.13 9.39 45.18
CA ALA A 49 4.72 9.41 45.50
C ALA A 49 4.42 10.22 46.77
N ARG A 50 3.22 10.80 46.82
CA ARG A 50 2.50 11.07 48.07
C ARG A 50 1.06 10.60 47.93
N ALA A 51 0.70 9.68 48.83
CA ALA A 51 -0.66 9.37 49.21
C ALA A 51 -1.13 10.37 50.28
N HIS A 52 -2.43 10.72 50.28
CA HIS A 52 -3.30 10.59 51.44
C HIS A 52 -4.77 10.83 51.03
N PRO A 53 -5.73 10.07 51.58
CA PRO A 53 -7.15 10.18 51.26
C PRO A 53 -7.87 11.12 52.25
N ARG A 54 -8.93 11.80 51.80
CA ARG A 54 -9.98 12.33 52.68
C ARG A 54 -11.33 11.83 52.20
N CYS A 55 -11.97 11.05 53.07
CA CYS A 55 -13.39 10.75 53.02
C CYS A 55 -14.15 12.01 53.46
N GLU A 56 -15.13 12.43 52.68
CA GLU A 56 -16.27 13.19 53.18
C GLU A 56 -17.56 12.54 52.68
N VAL A 57 -18.43 12.26 53.65
CA VAL A 57 -19.74 11.65 53.51
C VAL A 57 -20.72 12.78 53.21
N GLY A 58 -21.29 12.77 52.00
CA GLY A 58 -22.35 13.69 51.58
C GLY A 58 -23.61 12.91 51.21
N VAL A 59 -24.61 12.99 52.07
CA VAL A 59 -25.97 12.46 51.90
C VAL A 59 -26.73 13.35 50.92
N GLY A 60 -27.38 12.80 49.88
CA GLY A 60 -28.45 13.53 49.20
C GLY A 60 -28.80 13.14 47.76
N LYS A 61 -29.94 12.44 47.65
CA LYS A 61 -30.95 12.45 46.57
C LYS A 61 -30.73 11.61 45.31
N ALA A 62 -31.74 10.77 45.11
CA ALA A 62 -31.97 9.83 44.03
C ALA A 62 -32.47 10.52 42.76
N THR A 63 -31.91 10.12 41.62
CA THR A 63 -32.61 9.96 40.33
C THR A 63 -31.87 8.88 39.56
N GLY A 64 -32.60 7.87 39.11
CA GLY A 64 -32.05 6.65 38.55
C GLY A 64 -31.40 6.83 37.19
N ASP A 65 -30.35 6.04 36.96
CA ASP A 65 -30.19 5.34 35.69
C ASP A 65 -29.32 4.08 35.88
N VAL A 66 -29.81 2.99 35.31
CA VAL A 66 -29.35 1.62 35.52
C VAL A 66 -28.01 1.40 34.83
N GLN A 67 -26.92 1.44 35.59
CA GLN A 67 -25.60 1.03 35.14
C GLN A 67 -25.31 -0.39 35.64
N ARG A 68 -25.44 -1.39 34.76
CA ARG A 68 -25.03 -2.79 35.02
C ARG A 68 -23.51 -2.84 35.28
N ARG A 69 -23.11 -2.76 36.55
CA ARG A 69 -21.87 -3.36 37.05
C ARG A 69 -22.19 -4.79 37.49
N GLY A 70 -21.61 -5.76 36.80
CA GLY A 70 -21.60 -7.15 37.24
C GLY A 70 -20.66 -7.29 38.44
N GLU A 71 -21.18 -7.05 39.64
CA GLU A 71 -20.55 -7.55 40.86
C GLU A 71 -20.93 -9.02 41.02
N SER A 72 -19.92 -9.87 40.92
CA SER A 72 -19.97 -11.28 41.28
C SER A 72 -20.40 -11.39 42.76
N GLN A 73 -21.63 -11.82 42.99
CA GLN A 73 -22.05 -12.39 44.28
C GLN A 73 -21.09 -13.52 44.64
N ARG A 74 -20.27 -13.31 45.68
CA ARG A 74 -19.59 -14.41 46.37
C ARG A 74 -20.53 -14.92 47.46
N CYS A 75 -21.14 -16.07 47.21
CA CYS A 75 -21.75 -16.86 48.27
C CYS A 75 -20.65 -17.40 49.18
N TYR A 76 -20.62 -16.98 50.45
CA TYR A 76 -19.83 -17.63 51.48
C TYR A 76 -20.71 -18.67 52.16
N VAL A 77 -20.40 -19.95 51.93
CA VAL A 77 -20.90 -21.06 52.75
C VAL A 77 -19.87 -21.30 53.85
N ALA A 78 -20.25 -21.04 55.10
CA ALA A 78 -19.44 -21.43 56.25
C ALA A 78 -19.57 -22.94 56.48
N LYS A 79 -18.43 -23.65 56.60
CA LYS A 79 -18.35 -24.95 57.28
C LYS A 79 -17.22 -24.93 58.30
N PRO A 80 -17.43 -25.53 59.48
CA PRO A 80 -16.41 -25.64 60.52
C PRO A 80 -15.49 -26.83 60.25
N ASN A 81 -14.32 -26.78 60.86
CA ASN A 81 -13.29 -27.83 60.97
C ASN A 81 -12.20 -27.83 59.89
N GLY A 82 -11.14 -27.09 60.23
CA GLY A 82 -9.73 -27.51 60.17
C GLY A 82 -9.32 -28.52 59.11
N SER A 83 -9.09 -28.04 57.89
CA SER A 83 -8.08 -28.53 56.96
C SER A 83 -7.90 -27.44 55.90
N ALA A 84 -6.73 -26.80 55.86
CA ALA A 84 -6.42 -25.77 54.89
C ALA A 84 -6.27 -26.41 53.50
N VAL A 85 -7.37 -26.49 52.76
CA VAL A 85 -7.33 -26.75 51.32
C VAL A 85 -6.84 -25.48 50.66
N VAL A 86 -5.57 -25.46 50.24
CA VAL A 86 -5.05 -24.45 49.32
C VAL A 86 -5.80 -24.64 48.01
N MET A 87 -6.90 -23.89 47.84
CA MET A 87 -7.51 -23.72 46.53
C MET A 87 -6.51 -22.97 45.67
N VAL A 88 -5.82 -23.71 44.79
CA VAL A 88 -5.13 -23.13 43.65
C VAL A 88 -6.21 -22.45 42.83
N ALA A 89 -6.35 -21.13 43.00
CA ALA A 89 -7.22 -20.32 42.18
C ALA A 89 -6.86 -20.65 40.72
N ALA A 90 -7.81 -21.22 39.98
CA ALA A 90 -7.65 -21.49 38.56
C ALA A 90 -7.18 -20.19 37.91
N GLY A 91 -5.91 -20.16 37.52
CA GLY A 91 -5.24 -18.97 37.05
C GLY A 91 -6.03 -18.42 35.88
N VAL A 92 -6.56 -17.21 36.04
CA VAL A 92 -7.06 -16.44 34.90
C VAL A 92 -5.90 -16.38 33.91
N PRO A 93 -6.03 -16.95 32.69
CA PRO A 93 -4.93 -16.95 31.74
C PRO A 93 -4.51 -15.49 31.51
N PRO A 94 -3.20 -15.20 31.50
CA PRO A 94 -2.71 -13.84 31.39
C PRO A 94 -3.32 -13.21 30.13
N ALA A 95 -3.90 -12.01 30.29
CA ALA A 95 -4.51 -11.29 29.19
C ALA A 95 -3.49 -11.15 28.05
N LYS A 96 -3.82 -11.65 26.86
CA LYS A 96 -2.93 -11.57 25.69
C LYS A 96 -2.53 -10.10 25.46
N ALA A 97 -1.23 -9.83 25.41
CA ALA A 97 -0.70 -8.49 25.18
C ALA A 97 -1.28 -7.90 23.88
N LYS A 98 -1.75 -6.65 23.93
CA LYS A 98 -2.28 -5.97 22.75
C LYS A 98 -1.16 -5.73 21.75
N LYS A 99 -1.38 -6.11 20.49
CA LYS A 99 -0.44 -5.83 19.40
C LYS A 99 -0.21 -4.32 19.25
N PRO A 100 1.04 -3.86 19.08
CA PRO A 100 1.35 -2.44 18.91
C PRO A 100 0.71 -1.88 17.62
N ARG A 101 0.49 -0.57 17.56
CA ARG A 101 0.07 0.07 16.30
C ARG A 101 1.30 0.34 15.44
N LEU A 102 1.12 0.35 14.12
CA LEU A 102 2.17 0.63 13.14
C LEU A 102 1.89 1.96 12.41
N PRO A 103 1.99 3.13 13.09
CA PRO A 103 1.58 4.42 12.52
C PRO A 103 2.36 4.80 11.26
N ALA A 104 3.63 4.42 11.16
CA ALA A 104 4.43 4.67 9.97
C ALA A 104 3.81 4.04 8.71
N LEU A 105 3.15 2.87 8.82
CA LEU A 105 2.47 2.24 7.68
C LEU A 105 1.27 3.05 7.20
N ASP A 106 0.58 3.76 8.08
CA ASP A 106 -0.53 4.64 7.70
C ASP A 106 -0.01 5.81 6.87
N ALA A 107 1.09 6.45 7.30
CA ALA A 107 1.73 7.55 6.55
C ALA A 107 2.23 7.12 5.16
N LEU A 108 2.79 5.92 5.02
CA LEU A 108 3.27 5.43 3.72
C LEU A 108 2.20 5.41 2.64
N ARG A 109 0.93 5.16 3.02
CA ARG A 109 -0.19 5.19 2.05
C ARG A 109 -0.34 6.55 1.40
N PHE A 110 -0.08 7.63 2.13
CA PHE A 110 -0.15 8.99 1.58
C PHE A 110 0.91 9.22 0.51
N PHE A 111 2.17 8.87 0.78
CA PHE A 111 3.25 9.05 -0.20
C PHE A 111 3.01 8.23 -1.47
N LEU A 112 2.51 7.00 -1.33
CA LEU A 112 2.16 6.16 -2.47
C LEU A 112 1.04 6.80 -3.31
N ILE A 113 -0.04 7.30 -2.69
CA ILE A 113 -1.12 7.91 -3.47
C ILE A 113 -0.72 9.28 -4.03
N ALA A 114 0.08 10.07 -3.31
CA ALA A 114 0.58 11.35 -3.82
C ALA A 114 1.41 11.13 -5.10
N TYR A 115 2.26 10.10 -5.11
CA TYR A 115 3.04 9.73 -6.30
C TYR A 115 2.13 9.28 -7.45
N ILE A 116 1.18 8.37 -7.21
CA ILE A 116 0.27 7.85 -8.26
C ILE A 116 -0.65 8.95 -8.81
N ALA A 117 -1.26 9.75 -7.92
CA ALA A 117 -2.15 10.83 -8.31
C ALA A 117 -1.42 11.90 -9.12
N THR A 118 -0.16 12.20 -8.77
CA THR A 118 0.70 13.06 -9.57
C THR A 118 1.01 12.43 -10.91
N GLY A 119 1.41 11.15 -10.94
CA GLY A 119 1.72 10.42 -12.16
C GLY A 119 0.58 10.36 -13.18
N HIS A 120 -0.67 10.18 -12.74
CA HIS A 120 -1.85 10.21 -13.63
C HIS A 120 -2.05 11.55 -14.36
N PHE A 121 -1.59 12.65 -13.78
CA PHE A 121 -1.82 14.01 -14.28
C PHE A 121 -0.51 14.79 -14.48
N VAL A 122 0.65 14.12 -14.53
CA VAL A 122 1.97 14.76 -14.54
C VAL A 122 2.17 15.64 -15.77
N ALA A 123 1.56 15.28 -16.91
CA ALA A 123 1.57 16.08 -18.14
C ALA A 123 0.90 17.46 -17.96
N PHE A 124 0.08 17.64 -16.93
CA PHE A 124 -0.51 18.93 -16.56
C PHE A 124 0.21 19.60 -15.39
N ALA A 125 1.19 18.92 -14.77
CA ALA A 125 1.94 19.42 -13.63
C ALA A 125 3.25 20.12 -14.03
N THR A 126 3.92 19.66 -15.09
CA THR A 126 5.24 20.16 -15.48
C THR A 126 5.58 19.85 -16.94
N PRO A 127 6.34 20.71 -17.64
CA PRO A 127 6.93 20.40 -18.94
C PRO A 127 8.27 19.64 -18.83
N ASP A 128 8.84 19.52 -17.62
CA ASP A 128 10.16 18.94 -17.44
C ASP A 128 10.17 17.43 -17.75
N LYS A 129 11.02 17.02 -18.70
CA LYS A 129 11.09 15.64 -19.20
C LYS A 129 11.48 14.65 -18.11
N PHE A 130 12.35 15.06 -17.18
CA PHE A 130 12.79 14.18 -16.09
C PHE A 130 11.66 13.93 -15.11
N LEU A 131 10.95 14.97 -14.67
CA LEU A 131 9.80 14.83 -13.78
C LEU A 131 8.66 14.04 -14.44
N LEU A 132 8.41 14.24 -15.74
CA LEU A 132 7.47 13.43 -16.52
C LEU A 132 7.86 11.94 -16.49
N ALA A 133 9.13 11.61 -16.75
CA ALA A 133 9.65 10.25 -16.72
C ALA A 133 9.69 9.67 -15.29
N PHE A 134 9.94 10.51 -14.28
CA PHE A 134 10.04 10.10 -12.88
C PHE A 134 8.68 9.74 -12.32
N PHE A 135 7.64 10.55 -12.54
CA PHE A 135 6.30 10.30 -12.00
C PHE A 135 5.42 9.39 -12.88
N SER A 136 5.78 9.13 -14.14
CA SER A 136 5.02 8.22 -15.01
C SER A 136 5.22 6.73 -14.68
N GLN A 137 6.17 6.36 -13.81
CA GLN A 137 6.44 4.97 -13.40
C GLN A 137 5.42 4.42 -12.38
N ILE A 138 4.16 4.87 -12.47
CA ILE A 138 3.06 4.49 -11.58
C ILE A 138 2.83 2.98 -11.53
N ASN A 139 3.13 2.27 -12.61
CA ASN A 139 2.97 0.82 -12.70
C ASN A 139 3.94 0.04 -11.82
N VAL A 140 5.11 0.61 -11.53
CA VAL A 140 6.06 0.05 -10.58
C VAL A 140 5.56 0.25 -9.15
N VAL A 141 5.15 1.49 -8.84
CA VAL A 141 4.80 1.90 -7.48
C VAL A 141 3.45 1.34 -7.02
N VAL A 142 2.47 1.13 -7.91
CA VAL A 142 1.13 0.66 -7.53
C VAL A 142 1.15 -0.70 -6.81
N GLY A 143 2.13 -1.57 -7.10
CA GLY A 143 2.27 -2.85 -6.40
C GLY A 143 2.50 -2.71 -4.90
N ALA A 144 3.07 -1.59 -4.44
CA ALA A 144 3.26 -1.30 -3.02
C ALA A 144 1.93 -1.26 -2.24
N PHE A 145 0.83 -0.83 -2.87
CA PHE A 145 -0.49 -0.83 -2.24
C PHE A 145 -1.02 -2.26 -2.02
N PHE A 146 -0.82 -3.17 -2.97
CA PHE A 146 -1.18 -4.58 -2.81
C PHE A 146 -0.38 -5.22 -1.67
N VAL A 147 0.93 -5.00 -1.65
CA VAL A 147 1.81 -5.50 -0.58
C VAL A 147 1.37 -4.97 0.79
N ILE A 148 1.17 -3.66 0.96
CA ILE A 148 0.69 -3.10 2.24
C ILE A 148 -0.66 -3.71 2.65
N SER A 149 -1.56 -3.94 1.69
CA SER A 149 -2.89 -4.49 1.98
C SER A 149 -2.79 -5.89 2.58
N GLY A 150 -1.97 -6.77 1.99
CA GLY A 150 -1.70 -8.10 2.54
C GLY A 150 -0.92 -8.07 3.85
N TYR A 151 0.02 -7.14 3.99
CA TYR A 151 0.79 -6.95 5.21
C TYR A 151 -0.13 -6.63 6.41
N VAL A 152 -1.05 -5.69 6.24
CA VAL A 152 -2.02 -5.30 7.28
C VAL A 152 -3.04 -6.41 7.54
N ALA A 153 -3.47 -7.13 6.50
CA ALA A 153 -4.37 -8.28 6.67
C ALA A 153 -3.73 -9.37 7.54
N ALA A 154 -2.46 -9.72 7.27
CA ALA A 154 -1.71 -10.68 8.08
C ALA A 154 -1.47 -10.17 9.51
N TYR A 155 -1.07 -8.90 9.67
CA TYR A 155 -0.85 -8.30 11.00
C TYR A 155 -2.08 -8.39 11.91
N THR A 156 -3.25 -8.12 11.32
CA THR A 156 -4.52 -8.11 12.07
C THR A 156 -5.11 -9.49 12.31
N SER A 157 -4.69 -10.51 11.55
CA SER A 157 -5.34 -11.84 11.55
C SER A 157 -4.43 -13.00 11.97
N THR A 158 -3.16 -12.75 12.30
CA THR A 158 -2.18 -13.78 12.72
C THR A 158 -1.46 -13.37 14.00
N GLU A 159 -0.96 -14.30 14.81
CA GLU A 159 -0.42 -13.97 16.14
C GLU A 159 1.05 -13.59 16.15
N LEU A 160 1.42 -12.70 17.09
CA LEU A 160 2.79 -12.25 17.29
C LEU A 160 3.57 -13.31 18.07
N ASN A 161 4.77 -13.63 17.61
CA ASN A 161 5.68 -14.63 18.19
C ASN A 161 5.09 -16.04 18.31
N ALA A 162 4.09 -16.36 17.48
CA ALA A 162 3.46 -17.68 17.45
C ALA A 162 3.15 -18.09 16.00
N TYR A 163 3.06 -19.41 15.76
CA TYR A 163 2.74 -20.00 14.46
C TYR A 163 1.24 -20.30 14.34
N GLU A 164 0.40 -19.30 14.66
CA GLU A 164 -1.05 -19.48 14.68
C GLU A 164 -1.78 -18.28 14.08
N ALA A 165 -2.92 -18.56 13.46
CA ALA A 165 -3.86 -17.55 13.00
C ALA A 165 -4.90 -17.25 14.09
N THR A 166 -5.42 -16.03 14.12
CA THR A 166 -6.53 -15.67 15.00
C THR A 166 -7.84 -16.16 14.37
N MET A 167 -8.21 -17.42 14.56
CA MET A 167 -9.35 -18.04 13.86
C MET A 167 -10.69 -17.32 14.09
N SER A 168 -10.92 -16.78 15.30
CA SER A 168 -12.10 -15.95 15.60
C SER A 168 -12.21 -14.67 14.77
N ARG A 169 -11.12 -14.26 14.11
CA ARG A 169 -11.09 -13.15 13.17
C ARG A 169 -11.15 -13.59 11.72
N LEU A 170 -10.84 -14.83 11.38
CA LEU A 170 -10.84 -15.32 10.01
C LEU A 170 -12.13 -16.07 9.64
N GLU A 171 -12.79 -16.68 10.63
CA GLU A 171 -13.99 -17.47 10.42
C GLU A 171 -15.27 -16.74 10.83
N PRO A 172 -16.37 -16.88 10.08
CA PRO A 172 -16.45 -17.53 8.76
C PRO A 172 -15.71 -16.73 7.66
N ALA A 173 -15.03 -17.43 6.74
CA ALA A 173 -14.21 -16.82 5.68
C ALA A 173 -15.01 -15.82 4.83
N LEU A 174 -16.22 -16.19 4.40
CA LEU A 174 -17.10 -15.31 3.63
C LEU A 174 -17.44 -14.02 4.39
N LYS A 175 -17.75 -14.13 5.69
CA LYS A 175 -18.05 -12.95 6.53
C LYS A 175 -16.84 -12.03 6.63
N TRP A 176 -15.65 -12.59 6.78
CA TRP A 176 -14.41 -11.82 6.76
C TRP A 176 -14.19 -11.09 5.44
N SER A 177 -14.32 -11.79 4.31
CA SER A 177 -14.15 -11.22 2.97
C SER A 177 -15.13 -10.09 2.71
N VAL A 178 -16.42 -10.30 2.99
CA VAL A 178 -17.46 -9.28 2.85
C VAL A 178 -17.17 -8.07 3.73
N ALA A 179 -16.80 -8.28 5.00
CA ALA A 179 -16.46 -7.18 5.91
C ALA A 179 -15.27 -6.34 5.40
N ARG A 180 -14.26 -6.96 4.78
CA ARG A 180 -13.12 -6.24 4.19
C ARG A 180 -13.50 -5.48 2.93
N VAL A 181 -14.29 -6.07 2.03
CA VAL A 181 -14.79 -5.38 0.83
C VAL A 181 -15.66 -4.18 1.22
N MET A 182 -16.54 -4.35 2.21
CA MET A 182 -17.39 -3.28 2.72
C MET A 182 -16.63 -2.20 3.49
N GLY A 183 -15.36 -2.43 3.84
CA GLY A 183 -14.49 -1.40 4.38
C GLY A 183 -14.15 -0.29 3.36
N PHE A 184 -14.25 -0.57 2.06
CA PHE A 184 -13.94 0.38 0.99
C PHE A 184 -15.09 0.60 -0.01
N TYR A 185 -15.94 -0.41 -0.22
CA TYR A 185 -16.99 -0.39 -1.24
C TYR A 185 -18.01 0.75 -1.09
N PRO A 186 -18.54 1.09 0.11
CA PRO A 186 -19.55 2.14 0.23
C PRO A 186 -19.05 3.53 -0.17
N LEU A 187 -17.81 3.87 0.17
CA LEU A 187 -17.21 5.14 -0.26
C LEU A 187 -16.97 5.15 -1.77
N PHE A 188 -16.47 4.03 -2.31
CA PHE A 188 -16.36 3.84 -3.76
C PHE A 188 -17.71 4.05 -4.44
N LEU A 189 -18.78 3.41 -3.95
CA LEU A 189 -20.12 3.52 -4.51
C LEU A 189 -20.64 4.95 -4.47
N LEU A 190 -20.48 5.65 -3.34
CA LEU A 190 -20.87 7.06 -3.19
C LEU A 190 -20.20 7.94 -4.26
N ILE A 191 -18.87 7.87 -4.38
CA ILE A 191 -18.11 8.64 -5.37
C ILE A 191 -18.52 8.23 -6.78
N GLN A 192 -18.69 6.94 -7.01
CA GLN A 192 -19.06 6.41 -8.32
C GLN A 192 -20.42 6.96 -8.76
N VAL A 193 -21.43 6.97 -7.87
CA VAL A 193 -22.76 7.55 -8.13
C VAL A 193 -22.67 9.05 -8.41
N VAL A 194 -21.97 9.81 -7.56
CA VAL A 194 -21.83 11.28 -7.70
C VAL A 194 -21.22 11.66 -9.06
N PHE A 195 -20.21 10.93 -9.52
CA PHE A 195 -19.54 11.20 -10.80
C PHE A 195 -20.10 10.40 -11.99
N THR A 196 -21.14 9.57 -11.79
CA THR A 196 -21.75 8.77 -12.87
C THR A 196 -22.22 9.62 -14.05
N PRO A 197 -22.91 10.78 -13.88
CA PRO A 197 -23.33 11.60 -15.01
C PRO A 197 -22.17 12.02 -15.91
N MET A 198 -21.03 12.40 -15.31
CA MET A 198 -19.81 12.76 -16.03
C MET A 198 -19.23 11.57 -16.78
N PHE A 199 -19.13 10.41 -16.13
CA PHE A 199 -18.57 9.21 -16.75
C PHE A 199 -19.47 8.68 -17.87
N ALA A 200 -20.77 8.57 -17.62
CA ALA A 200 -21.75 8.11 -18.59
C ALA A 200 -21.79 9.03 -19.82
N PHE A 201 -21.78 10.35 -19.63
CA PHE A 201 -21.74 11.30 -20.75
C PHE A 201 -20.49 11.09 -21.63
N ALA A 202 -19.29 11.05 -21.03
CA ALA A 202 -18.07 10.82 -21.79
C ALA A 202 -18.07 9.45 -22.48
N ASP A 203 -18.50 8.40 -21.79
CA ASP A 203 -18.47 7.04 -22.30
C ASP A 203 -19.50 6.81 -23.40
N MET A 204 -20.71 7.35 -23.27
CA MET A 204 -21.74 7.33 -24.31
C MET A 204 -21.28 8.07 -25.57
N THR A 205 -20.57 9.18 -25.40
CA THR A 205 -20.02 9.97 -26.52
C THR A 205 -19.04 9.14 -27.38
N TYR A 206 -18.25 8.25 -26.77
CA TYR A 206 -17.23 7.49 -27.48
C TYR A 206 -17.63 6.05 -27.82
N ASN A 207 -18.49 5.41 -27.04
CA ASN A 207 -18.79 3.98 -27.14
C ASN A 207 -20.28 3.65 -27.32
N GLY A 208 -21.17 4.63 -27.14
CA GLY A 208 -22.63 4.45 -27.23
C GLY A 208 -23.26 3.79 -26.00
N LEU A 209 -24.60 3.88 -25.91
CA LEU A 209 -25.37 3.53 -24.72
C LEU A 209 -25.17 2.07 -24.25
N LYS A 210 -25.21 1.10 -25.16
CA LYS A 210 -25.05 -0.33 -24.80
C LYS A 210 -23.71 -0.61 -24.13
N ALA A 211 -22.62 -0.06 -24.68
CA ALA A 211 -21.30 -0.20 -24.10
C ALA A 211 -21.21 0.52 -22.75
N THR A 212 -21.79 1.73 -22.63
CA THR A 212 -21.83 2.46 -21.35
C THR A 212 -22.56 1.70 -20.26
N LEU A 213 -23.69 1.06 -20.56
CA LEU A 213 -24.42 0.24 -19.58
C LEU A 213 -23.60 -0.96 -19.11
N LEU A 214 -22.89 -1.64 -20.04
CA LEU A 214 -21.99 -2.73 -19.69
C LEU A 214 -20.80 -2.23 -18.86
N HIS A 215 -20.19 -1.11 -19.25
CA HIS A 215 -19.09 -0.51 -18.51
C HIS A 215 -19.53 -0.07 -17.11
N ALA A 216 -20.72 0.50 -16.98
CA ALA A 216 -21.34 0.84 -15.69
C ALA A 216 -21.44 -0.40 -14.80
N LEU A 217 -22.04 -1.47 -15.32
CA LEU A 217 -22.19 -2.74 -14.61
C LEU A 217 -20.81 -3.23 -14.12
N MET A 218 -19.83 -3.29 -15.02
CA MET A 218 -18.48 -3.77 -14.69
C MET A 218 -17.79 -2.94 -13.60
N THR A 219 -17.92 -1.61 -13.66
CA THR A 219 -17.35 -0.69 -12.68
C THR A 219 -18.06 -0.81 -11.33
N PHE A 220 -19.40 -0.76 -11.29
CA PHE A 220 -20.16 -0.83 -10.04
C PHE A 220 -20.02 -2.17 -9.32
N THR A 221 -19.86 -3.28 -10.04
CA THR A 221 -19.63 -4.61 -9.44
C THR A 221 -18.15 -4.89 -9.16
N LEU A 222 -17.24 -3.96 -9.47
CA LEU A 222 -15.79 -4.13 -9.31
C LEU A 222 -15.24 -5.37 -10.04
N VAL A 223 -15.71 -5.70 -11.24
CA VAL A 223 -15.21 -6.83 -12.05
C VAL A 223 -14.31 -6.39 -13.22
N GLN A 224 -14.16 -5.09 -13.43
CA GLN A 224 -13.50 -4.53 -14.61
C GLN A 224 -12.03 -4.94 -14.76
N ALA A 225 -11.31 -5.23 -13.67
CA ALA A 225 -9.89 -5.61 -13.74
C ALA A 225 -9.66 -7.01 -14.34
N TRP A 226 -10.68 -7.87 -14.39
CA TRP A 226 -10.61 -9.16 -15.07
C TRP A 226 -10.54 -9.05 -16.59
N PHE A 227 -10.89 -7.89 -17.14
CA PHE A 227 -10.95 -7.62 -18.56
C PHE A 227 -9.86 -6.60 -18.91
N PRO A 228 -8.69 -7.03 -19.41
CA PRO A 228 -7.50 -6.18 -19.56
C PRO A 228 -7.75 -4.89 -20.34
N MET A 229 -8.61 -4.94 -21.36
CA MET A 229 -8.95 -3.78 -22.20
C MET A 229 -10.01 -2.85 -21.58
N LYS A 230 -10.54 -3.22 -20.41
CA LYS A 230 -11.64 -2.55 -19.70
C LYS A 230 -11.30 -2.28 -18.23
N ALA A 231 -10.05 -2.48 -17.80
CA ALA A 231 -9.68 -2.26 -16.41
C ALA A 231 -9.88 -0.79 -15.97
N GLU A 232 -9.54 0.16 -16.85
CA GLU A 232 -9.55 1.60 -16.52
C GLU A 232 -10.90 2.28 -16.81
N LEU A 233 -12.02 1.54 -16.74
CA LEU A 233 -13.35 2.10 -17.01
C LEU A 233 -13.76 3.17 -15.98
N TRP A 234 -14.27 4.28 -16.51
CA TRP A 234 -14.83 5.43 -15.78
C TRP A 234 -13.83 6.11 -14.83
N ASN A 235 -13.57 5.52 -13.66
CA ASN A 235 -12.55 5.97 -12.72
C ASN A 235 -11.34 5.03 -12.80
N ALA A 236 -10.38 5.35 -13.67
CA ALA A 236 -9.25 4.47 -14.00
C ALA A 236 -8.58 3.79 -12.78
N PRO A 237 -8.20 4.50 -11.70
CA PRO A 237 -7.64 3.85 -10.50
C PRO A 237 -8.47 2.70 -9.92
N THR A 238 -9.80 2.68 -10.08
CA THR A 238 -10.67 1.71 -9.38
C THR A 238 -10.47 0.25 -9.77
N TRP A 239 -9.73 -0.05 -10.86
CA TRP A 239 -9.28 -1.42 -11.13
C TRP A 239 -8.52 -2.03 -9.94
N PHE A 240 -7.81 -1.21 -9.16
CA PHE A 240 -7.14 -1.66 -7.94
C PHE A 240 -8.14 -2.23 -6.93
N LEU A 241 -9.31 -1.60 -6.77
CA LEU A 241 -10.36 -2.08 -5.87
C LEU A 241 -11.00 -3.37 -6.38
N SER A 242 -11.12 -3.53 -7.70
CA SER A 242 -11.53 -4.79 -8.32
C SER A 242 -10.56 -5.93 -7.99
N ALA A 243 -9.26 -5.71 -8.18
CA ALA A 243 -8.23 -6.68 -7.83
C ALA A 243 -8.11 -6.93 -6.31
N LEU A 244 -8.26 -5.88 -5.50
CA LEU A 244 -8.23 -5.97 -4.05
C LEU A 244 -9.43 -6.74 -3.49
N ALA A 245 -10.63 -6.52 -4.05
CA ALA A 245 -11.84 -7.25 -3.66
C ALA A 245 -11.63 -8.76 -3.84
N PHE A 246 -11.12 -9.20 -5.00
CA PHE A 246 -10.78 -10.61 -5.22
C PHE A 246 -9.75 -11.12 -4.19
N SER A 247 -8.72 -10.33 -3.91
CA SER A 247 -7.71 -10.69 -2.90
C SER A 247 -8.31 -10.90 -1.51
N MET A 248 -9.38 -10.16 -1.15
CA MET A 248 -10.09 -10.37 0.13
C MET A 248 -10.84 -11.71 0.20
N PHE A 249 -11.19 -12.31 -0.94
CA PHE A 249 -11.75 -13.67 -0.97
C PHE A 249 -10.68 -14.76 -0.87
N VAL A 250 -9.46 -14.50 -1.34
CA VAL A 250 -8.34 -15.46 -1.28
C VAL A 250 -7.67 -15.48 0.10
N LEU A 251 -7.52 -14.31 0.72
CA LEU A 251 -6.77 -14.14 1.97
C LEU A 251 -7.20 -15.04 3.15
N PRO A 252 -8.49 -15.25 3.48
CA PRO A 252 -8.83 -16.07 4.65
C PRO A 252 -8.32 -17.52 4.53
N TYR A 253 -8.27 -18.05 3.30
CA TYR A 253 -7.74 -19.39 3.02
C TYR A 253 -6.22 -19.44 2.99
N ALA A 254 -5.57 -18.37 2.53
CA ALA A 254 -4.10 -18.31 2.47
C ALA A 254 -3.47 -17.94 3.83
N LEU A 255 -4.12 -17.11 4.64
CA LEU A 255 -3.55 -16.60 5.89
C LEU A 255 -3.38 -17.70 6.94
N LYS A 256 -4.26 -18.70 6.98
CA LYS A 256 -4.14 -19.85 7.90
C LYS A 256 -2.84 -20.64 7.68
N PRO A 257 -2.58 -21.24 6.51
CA PRO A 257 -1.33 -21.98 6.28
C PRO A 257 -0.10 -21.07 6.37
N LEU A 258 -0.19 -19.80 5.93
CA LEU A 258 0.92 -18.85 6.10
C LEU A 258 1.22 -18.54 7.59
N ALA A 259 0.21 -18.55 8.46
CA ALA A 259 0.43 -18.30 9.88
C ALA A 259 1.19 -19.45 10.56
N GLU A 260 0.91 -20.69 10.13
CA GLU A 260 1.48 -21.94 10.63
C GLU A 260 2.91 -22.20 10.11
N MET A 261 3.30 -21.56 9.01
CA MET A 261 4.65 -21.72 8.44
C MET A 261 5.75 -21.13 9.34
N LYS A 262 6.80 -21.92 9.54
CA LYS A 262 8.09 -21.43 10.08
C LYS A 262 8.78 -20.49 9.07
N LYS A 263 9.79 -19.73 9.53
CA LYS A 263 10.55 -18.79 8.68
C LYS A 263 11.11 -19.40 7.40
N VAL A 264 11.58 -20.65 7.43
CA VAL A 264 12.08 -21.35 6.23
C VAL A 264 10.94 -21.55 5.23
N GLY A 265 9.77 -21.98 5.69
CA GLY A 265 8.57 -22.11 4.86
C GLY A 265 8.12 -20.77 4.28
N LEU A 266 8.12 -19.72 5.10
CA LEU A 266 7.80 -18.36 4.66
C LEU A 266 8.78 -17.82 3.62
N LYS A 267 10.09 -18.05 3.77
CA LYS A 267 11.10 -17.67 2.77
C LYS A 267 10.88 -18.42 1.45
N LYS A 268 10.59 -19.72 1.50
CA LYS A 268 10.24 -20.53 0.32
C LYS A 268 8.95 -20.03 -0.34
N ALA A 269 7.93 -19.71 0.45
CA ALA A 269 6.67 -19.14 -0.05
C ALA A 269 6.90 -17.78 -0.72
N PHE A 270 7.70 -16.90 -0.13
CA PHE A 270 8.06 -15.61 -0.72
C PHE A 270 8.77 -15.79 -2.07
N LEU A 271 9.75 -16.70 -2.13
CA LEU A 271 10.46 -17.03 -3.36
C LEU A 271 9.51 -17.60 -4.42
N ALA A 272 8.64 -18.55 -4.06
CA ALA A 272 7.66 -19.14 -4.96
C ALA A 272 6.70 -18.08 -5.53
N LEU A 273 6.14 -17.22 -4.68
CA LEU A 273 5.27 -16.12 -5.12
C LEU A 273 6.00 -15.14 -6.04
N THR A 274 7.27 -14.83 -5.75
CA THR A 274 8.10 -13.96 -6.58
C THR A 274 8.34 -14.61 -7.94
N VAL A 275 8.73 -15.88 -7.99
CA VAL A 275 8.98 -16.64 -9.23
C VAL A 275 7.69 -16.72 -10.06
N ILE A 276 6.56 -17.13 -9.47
CA ILE A 276 5.27 -17.21 -10.17
C ILE A 276 4.86 -15.84 -10.72
N SER A 277 5.02 -14.77 -9.93
CA SER A 277 4.76 -13.40 -10.39
C SER A 277 5.65 -13.03 -11.58
N CYS A 278 6.92 -13.43 -11.54
CA CYS A 278 7.90 -13.06 -12.56
C CYS A 278 7.81 -13.88 -13.85
N ILE A 279 7.34 -15.13 -13.82
CA ILE A 279 7.25 -15.98 -15.03
C ILE A 279 6.48 -15.28 -16.15
N ALA A 280 5.29 -14.77 -15.86
CA ALA A 280 4.49 -14.09 -16.87
C ALA A 280 5.04 -12.69 -17.24
N LYS A 281 5.73 -12.04 -16.31
CA LYS A 281 6.41 -10.74 -16.55
C LYS A 281 7.63 -10.94 -17.47
N LEU A 282 8.32 -12.07 -17.35
CA LEU A 282 9.40 -12.51 -18.24
C LEU A 282 8.84 -12.94 -19.59
N ALA A 283 7.72 -13.64 -19.64
CA ALA A 283 7.06 -13.90 -20.92
C ALA A 283 6.73 -12.59 -21.66
N TYR A 284 6.29 -11.55 -20.92
CA TYR A 284 6.04 -10.22 -21.50
C TYR A 284 7.30 -9.53 -22.04
N THR A 285 8.51 -9.85 -21.55
CA THR A 285 9.75 -9.29 -22.13
C THR A 285 10.01 -9.79 -23.54
N TYR A 286 9.50 -10.98 -23.91
CA TYR A 286 9.65 -11.48 -25.29
C TYR A 286 8.95 -10.57 -26.30
N ASP A 287 7.78 -10.03 -25.92
CA ASP A 287 7.02 -9.14 -26.80
C ASP A 287 7.73 -7.80 -26.98
N VAL A 288 8.55 -7.34 -26.03
CA VAL A 288 9.21 -6.03 -26.11
C VAL A 288 10.60 -6.19 -26.73
N PRO A 289 10.86 -5.69 -27.96
CA PRO A 289 12.20 -5.75 -28.56
C PRO A 289 13.24 -5.17 -27.60
N GLY A 290 14.31 -5.92 -27.34
CA GLY A 290 15.40 -5.49 -26.44
C GLY A 290 15.22 -5.74 -24.94
N ALA A 291 14.05 -6.22 -24.49
CA ALA A 291 13.72 -6.24 -23.06
C ALA A 291 14.42 -7.32 -22.20
N LEU A 292 15.31 -8.13 -22.78
CA LEU A 292 16.18 -9.08 -22.07
C LEU A 292 17.67 -8.65 -22.06
N GLY A 293 18.04 -7.59 -22.78
CA GLY A 293 19.38 -7.02 -22.70
C GLY A 293 19.60 -6.32 -21.37
N LEU A 294 20.84 -6.22 -20.89
CA LEU A 294 21.18 -5.43 -19.70
C LEU A 294 21.17 -3.90 -19.96
N LEU A 295 21.05 -3.43 -21.24
CA LEU A 295 20.94 -1.99 -21.61
C LEU A 295 19.88 -1.52 -22.72
N GLU A 296 18.56 -1.86 -22.72
CA GLU A 296 17.47 -1.27 -23.56
C GLU A 296 16.16 -0.75 -22.85
N GLY A 297 15.38 0.20 -23.41
CA GLY A 297 14.49 1.10 -22.63
C GLY A 297 13.03 1.15 -23.06
N MET A 298 12.28 2.15 -22.58
CA MET A 298 10.83 2.28 -22.78
C MET A 298 10.43 2.46 -24.26
N GLY A 299 9.92 1.39 -24.88
CA GLY A 299 9.33 1.38 -26.24
C GLY A 299 7.81 1.13 -26.25
N LYS A 300 7.21 1.09 -27.45
CA LYS A 300 5.79 0.76 -27.66
C LYS A 300 5.50 -0.63 -27.08
N HIS A 301 4.46 -0.76 -26.25
CA HIS A 301 3.93 -2.05 -25.83
C HIS A 301 3.31 -2.74 -27.05
N PRO A 302 3.96 -3.73 -27.66
CA PRO A 302 3.47 -4.29 -28.93
C PRO A 302 2.24 -5.18 -28.70
N ASN A 303 2.09 -5.70 -27.48
CA ASN A 303 0.89 -6.40 -27.02
C ASN A 303 0.27 -5.69 -25.81
N LEU A 304 -0.65 -4.75 -26.10
CA LEU A 304 -1.36 -3.98 -25.08
C LEU A 304 -2.23 -4.87 -24.19
N VAL A 305 -2.82 -5.93 -24.75
CA VAL A 305 -3.62 -6.89 -23.97
C VAL A 305 -2.74 -7.57 -22.93
N PHE A 306 -1.58 -8.10 -23.34
CA PHE A 306 -0.69 -8.79 -22.43
C PHE A 306 -0.11 -7.85 -21.38
N PHE A 307 0.28 -6.63 -21.76
CA PHE A 307 0.68 -5.60 -20.82
C PHE A 307 -0.41 -5.34 -19.76
N ASN A 308 -1.66 -5.19 -20.20
CA ASN A 308 -2.79 -4.93 -19.30
C ASN A 308 -3.15 -6.15 -18.44
N VAL A 309 -2.96 -7.38 -18.91
CA VAL A 309 -3.08 -8.60 -18.09
C VAL A 309 -2.09 -8.53 -16.93
N MET A 310 -0.83 -8.23 -17.21
CA MET A 310 0.22 -8.14 -16.18
C MET A 310 0.02 -6.97 -15.21
N ARG A 311 -0.55 -5.87 -15.72
CA ARG A 311 -0.78 -4.63 -14.96
C ARG A 311 -1.99 -4.73 -14.04
N PHE A 312 -3.10 -5.29 -14.51
CA PHE A 312 -4.42 -5.16 -13.88
C PHE A 312 -5.02 -6.45 -13.37
N ASN A 313 -4.66 -7.62 -13.92
CA ASN A 313 -5.40 -8.84 -13.64
C ASN A 313 -5.35 -9.17 -12.12
N PRO A 314 -6.51 -9.44 -11.48
CA PRO A 314 -6.57 -9.75 -10.06
C PRO A 314 -5.68 -10.90 -9.61
N PHE A 315 -5.35 -11.85 -10.50
CA PHE A 315 -4.41 -12.92 -10.21
C PHE A 315 -3.01 -12.42 -9.83
N TYR A 316 -2.40 -11.52 -10.62
CA TYR A 316 -1.05 -11.03 -10.31
C TYR A 316 -1.05 -10.10 -9.10
N ALA A 317 -2.13 -9.36 -8.91
CA ALA A 317 -2.33 -8.53 -7.73
C ALA A 317 -2.39 -9.37 -6.44
N VAL A 318 -3.09 -10.51 -6.45
CA VAL A 318 -3.16 -11.36 -5.25
C VAL A 318 -1.81 -11.94 -4.88
N LEU A 319 -0.92 -12.22 -5.84
CA LEU A 319 0.46 -12.64 -5.53
C LEU A 319 1.22 -11.57 -4.74
N GLU A 320 1.05 -10.29 -5.09
CA GLU A 320 1.68 -9.17 -4.38
C GLU A 320 1.05 -8.93 -3.01
N VAL A 321 -0.26 -9.12 -2.87
CA VAL A 321 -0.93 -9.16 -1.56
C VAL A 321 -0.35 -10.27 -0.69
N LEU A 322 -0.20 -11.48 -1.23
CA LEU A 322 0.36 -12.62 -0.48
C LEU A 322 1.84 -12.39 -0.12
N MET A 323 2.64 -11.79 -0.99
CA MET A 323 4.02 -11.40 -0.67
C MET A 323 4.07 -10.45 0.54
N GLY A 324 3.15 -9.48 0.62
CA GLY A 324 2.99 -8.62 1.79
C GLY A 324 2.59 -9.36 3.06
N ALA A 325 1.66 -10.31 2.95
CA ALA A 325 1.27 -11.18 4.06
C ALA A 325 2.45 -12.02 4.59
N VAL A 326 3.24 -12.62 3.69
CA VAL A 326 4.45 -13.37 4.01
C VAL A 326 5.51 -12.47 4.65
N ALA A 327 5.76 -11.29 4.10
CA ALA A 327 6.70 -10.32 4.67
C ALA A 327 6.33 -9.91 6.10
N CYS A 328 5.03 -9.71 6.37
CA CYS A 328 4.53 -9.47 7.72
C CYS A 328 4.83 -10.64 8.65
N ARG A 329 4.49 -11.88 8.23
CA ARG A 329 4.73 -13.10 9.02
C ARG A 329 6.20 -13.36 9.32
N LEU A 330 7.09 -13.02 8.39
CA LEU A 330 8.54 -13.14 8.62
C LEU A 330 9.02 -12.31 9.81
N VAL A 331 8.43 -11.14 10.05
CA VAL A 331 8.75 -10.26 11.20
C VAL A 331 7.98 -10.67 12.44
N MET A 332 6.70 -11.04 12.29
CA MET A 332 5.88 -11.45 13.43
C MET A 332 6.36 -12.74 14.10
N THR A 333 7.28 -13.47 13.48
CA THR A 333 7.89 -14.70 14.01
C THR A 333 9.35 -14.49 14.46
N ASP A 334 9.83 -13.24 14.53
CA ASP A 334 11.20 -12.92 14.94
C ASP A 334 11.53 -13.49 16.34
N ASN A 335 10.60 -13.41 17.30
CA ASN A 335 10.78 -13.92 18.66
C ASN A 335 9.95 -15.18 18.97
N ALA A 336 9.66 -16.02 17.97
CA ALA A 336 8.97 -17.28 18.19
C ALA A 336 9.79 -18.22 19.13
N PRO A 337 9.14 -19.11 19.90
CA PRO A 337 9.81 -19.91 20.95
C PRO A 337 10.94 -20.81 20.46
N ASP A 338 10.87 -21.29 19.22
CA ASP A 338 11.87 -22.18 18.60
C ASP A 338 13.07 -21.43 17.99
N ARG A 339 13.13 -20.09 18.14
CA ARG A 339 14.22 -19.26 17.62
C ARG A 339 15.35 -19.14 18.64
N THR A 340 16.57 -19.54 18.25
CA THR A 340 17.77 -19.36 19.09
C THR A 340 18.18 -17.89 19.17
N MET A 341 19.01 -17.53 20.15
CA MET A 341 19.50 -16.15 20.31
C MET A 341 20.38 -15.71 19.13
N GLU A 342 21.17 -16.62 18.56
CA GLU A 342 22.01 -16.41 17.39
C GLU A 342 21.15 -16.08 16.18
N GLN A 343 20.10 -16.88 15.93
CA GLN A 343 19.16 -16.65 14.84
C GLN A 343 18.42 -15.31 14.96
N ARG A 344 18.12 -14.86 16.18
CA ARG A 344 17.53 -13.54 16.44
C ARG A 344 18.53 -12.42 16.17
N LYS A 345 19.79 -12.60 16.57
CA LYS A 345 20.87 -11.64 16.28
C LYS A 345 21.15 -11.51 14.79
N GLU A 346 21.16 -12.62 14.04
CA GLU A 346 21.32 -12.62 12.59
C GLU A 346 20.22 -11.83 11.88
N ASP A 347 18.95 -12.04 12.28
CA ASP A 347 17.83 -11.27 11.74
C ASP A 347 18.00 -9.76 12.00
N GLY A 348 18.50 -9.39 13.18
CA GLY A 348 18.81 -8.02 13.55
C GLY A 348 20.00 -7.42 12.80
N ALA A 349 21.06 -8.20 12.56
CA ALA A 349 22.26 -7.77 11.83
C ALA A 349 21.96 -7.51 10.34
N VAL A 350 21.12 -8.34 9.71
CA VAL A 350 20.58 -8.04 8.36
C VAL A 350 19.77 -6.73 8.39
N GLY A 351 19.10 -6.42 9.50
CA GLY A 351 18.40 -5.16 9.73
C GLY A 351 19.29 -3.91 9.67
N ALA A 352 20.53 -3.99 10.18
CA ALA A 352 21.46 -2.85 10.18
C ALA A 352 21.91 -2.44 8.76
N LEU A 353 22.15 -3.42 7.86
CA LEU A 353 22.47 -3.18 6.45
C LEU A 353 21.24 -2.78 5.61
N THR A 354 20.03 -2.92 6.16
CA THR A 354 18.76 -2.66 5.48
C THR A 354 17.94 -1.58 6.17
N ALA A 355 18.59 -0.60 6.79
CA ALA A 355 17.89 0.49 7.47
C ALA A 355 16.78 1.11 6.58
N PRO A 356 15.60 1.46 7.14
CA PRO A 356 14.47 1.95 6.34
C PRO A 356 14.83 3.11 5.41
N PHE A 357 15.67 4.03 5.87
CA PHE A 357 16.13 5.17 5.06
C PHE A 357 16.92 4.71 3.83
N THR A 358 17.87 3.79 3.99
CA THR A 358 18.68 3.25 2.89
C THR A 358 17.81 2.56 1.84
N LEU A 359 16.83 1.76 2.27
CA LEU A 359 15.90 1.09 1.36
C LEU A 359 15.00 2.10 0.63
N ALA A 360 14.52 3.15 1.33
CA ALA A 360 13.75 4.22 0.71
C ALA A 360 14.57 4.97 -0.35
N VAL A 361 15.83 5.32 -0.05
CA VAL A 361 16.76 5.94 -0.99
C VAL A 361 17.04 5.01 -2.17
N ALA A 362 17.22 3.70 -1.95
CA ALA A 362 17.43 2.74 -3.03
C ALA A 362 16.22 2.66 -3.98
N MET A 363 14.99 2.64 -3.46
CA MET A 363 13.78 2.62 -4.28
C MET A 363 13.58 3.93 -5.05
N VAL A 364 13.76 5.09 -4.40
CA VAL A 364 13.68 6.41 -5.07
C VAL A 364 14.79 6.57 -6.10
N GLY A 365 16.01 6.15 -5.75
CA GLY A 365 17.18 6.15 -6.63
C GLY A 365 16.99 5.27 -7.86
N LEU A 366 16.34 4.11 -7.71
CA LEU A 366 15.94 3.26 -8.84
C LEU A 366 15.00 4.00 -9.79
N LEU A 367 13.95 4.65 -9.28
CA LEU A 367 13.01 5.41 -10.10
C LEU A 367 13.69 6.62 -10.79
N ALA A 368 14.57 7.32 -10.06
CA ALA A 368 15.33 8.46 -10.56
C ALA A 368 16.34 8.04 -11.65
N ALA A 369 17.05 6.94 -11.45
CA ALA A 369 17.97 6.39 -12.44
C ALA A 369 17.23 6.02 -13.73
N ARG A 370 16.06 5.36 -13.62
CA ARG A 370 15.19 5.04 -14.77
C ARG A 370 14.74 6.29 -15.51
N ALA A 371 14.31 7.33 -14.79
CA ALA A 371 13.90 8.60 -15.38
C ALA A 371 15.07 9.32 -16.07
N PHE A 372 16.24 9.36 -15.43
CA PHE A 372 17.44 9.97 -15.98
C PHE A 372 17.87 9.27 -17.27
N ALA A 373 17.87 7.94 -17.27
CA ALA A 373 18.24 7.18 -18.45
C ALA A 373 17.28 7.48 -19.61
N PHE A 374 15.97 7.41 -19.37
CA PHE A 374 14.94 7.74 -20.37
C PHE A 374 15.15 9.12 -21.00
N VAL A 375 15.43 10.15 -20.20
CA VAL A 375 15.63 11.53 -20.69
C VAL A 375 16.90 11.67 -21.54
N ASN A 376 17.96 10.94 -21.20
CA ASN A 376 19.23 11.02 -21.91
C ASN A 376 19.32 10.08 -23.12
N GLY A 377 18.21 9.42 -23.49
CA GLY A 377 18.22 8.38 -24.51
C GLY A 377 19.09 7.17 -24.12
N VAL A 378 19.49 7.09 -22.86
CA VAL A 378 20.15 5.91 -22.30
C VAL A 378 19.04 4.96 -21.94
N THR A 379 19.03 3.84 -22.61
CA THR A 379 17.99 2.87 -22.37
C THR A 379 18.32 2.02 -21.12
N LEU A 380 17.47 2.10 -20.08
CA LEU A 380 17.54 1.21 -18.89
C LEU A 380 16.52 0.06 -19.02
N PRO A 381 16.97 -1.20 -19.23
CA PRO A 381 16.29 -2.49 -19.29
C PRO A 381 14.82 -2.65 -19.27
N VAL A 382 14.40 -2.26 -18.08
CA VAL A 382 13.68 -3.23 -17.31
C VAL A 382 12.28 -2.66 -17.38
N ASN A 383 11.45 -3.33 -18.17
CA ASN A 383 10.07 -2.93 -18.28
C ASN A 383 9.45 -2.85 -16.87
N ASP A 384 8.44 -1.99 -16.73
CA ASP A 384 7.81 -1.73 -15.43
C ASP A 384 7.40 -3.01 -14.70
N MET A 385 6.98 -4.05 -15.44
CA MET A 385 6.53 -5.30 -14.85
C MET A 385 7.68 -6.05 -14.18
N ILE A 386 8.83 -6.18 -14.85
CA ILE A 386 10.02 -6.81 -14.26
C ILE A 386 10.58 -5.98 -13.12
N VAL A 387 10.70 -4.64 -13.27
CA VAL A 387 11.19 -3.77 -12.18
C VAL A 387 10.30 -3.92 -10.95
N ARG A 388 8.98 -3.89 -11.15
CA ARG A 388 8.00 -4.11 -10.09
C ARG A 388 8.23 -5.46 -9.41
N GLY A 389 8.18 -6.55 -10.18
CA GLY A 389 8.20 -7.92 -9.64
C GLY A 389 9.53 -8.32 -9.00
N PHE A 390 10.65 -7.99 -9.65
CA PHE A 390 11.96 -8.55 -9.31
C PHE A 390 12.77 -7.64 -8.36
N VAL A 391 12.55 -6.33 -8.40
CA VAL A 391 13.37 -5.36 -7.65
C VAL A 391 12.53 -4.59 -6.64
N PHE A 392 11.53 -3.85 -7.11
CA PHE A 392 10.79 -2.91 -6.27
C PHE A 392 9.95 -3.62 -5.20
N ILE A 393 9.19 -4.67 -5.53
CA ILE A 393 8.35 -5.38 -4.55
C ILE A 393 9.19 -6.08 -3.47
N PRO A 394 10.28 -6.81 -3.79
CA PRO A 394 11.18 -7.33 -2.76
C PRO A 394 11.78 -6.25 -1.86
N LEU A 395 12.31 -5.15 -2.43
CA LEU A 395 12.83 -4.02 -1.67
C LEU A 395 11.75 -3.39 -0.78
N TRP A 396 10.54 -3.25 -1.30
CA TRP A 396 9.40 -2.72 -0.56
C TRP A 396 9.00 -3.63 0.59
N CYS A 397 8.96 -4.95 0.39
CA CYS A 397 8.70 -5.91 1.46
C CYS A 397 9.76 -5.81 2.56
N LEU A 398 11.05 -5.76 2.20
CA LEU A 398 12.14 -5.55 3.16
C LEU A 398 11.96 -4.23 3.91
N PHE A 399 11.61 -3.15 3.20
CA PHE A 399 11.37 -1.85 3.82
C PHE A 399 10.25 -1.90 4.86
N LEU A 400 9.10 -2.50 4.52
CA LEU A 400 7.99 -2.68 5.47
C LEU A 400 8.41 -3.52 6.69
N MET A 401 9.21 -4.57 6.46
CA MET A 401 9.72 -5.41 7.54
C MET A 401 10.59 -4.61 8.52
N GLN A 402 11.46 -3.74 8.00
CA GLN A 402 12.34 -2.92 8.84
C GLN A 402 11.60 -1.77 9.53
N VAL A 403 10.62 -1.16 8.86
CA VAL A 403 9.70 -0.19 9.49
C VAL A 403 8.93 -0.85 10.64
N HIS A 404 8.42 -2.07 10.44
CA HIS A 404 7.74 -2.82 11.51
C HIS A 404 8.67 -3.07 12.69
N ARG A 405 9.86 -3.65 12.46
CA ARG A 405 10.85 -3.91 13.53
C ARG A 405 11.21 -2.64 14.30
N ALA A 406 11.51 -1.55 13.59
CA ALA A 406 11.85 -0.26 14.20
C ALA A 406 10.68 0.37 14.97
N THR A 407 9.43 0.00 14.66
CA THR A 407 8.25 0.49 15.39
C THR A 407 8.02 -0.29 16.69
N VAL A 408 8.37 -1.57 16.71
CA VAL A 408 8.15 -2.45 17.87
C VAL A 408 9.36 -2.58 18.77
N SER A 409 10.55 -2.16 18.31
CA SER A 409 11.75 -2.09 19.14
C SER A 409 11.57 -1.09 20.28
N SER A 410 12.09 -1.44 21.47
CA SER A 410 12.11 -0.55 22.64
C SER A 410 13.12 0.61 22.49
N GLU A 411 14.03 0.50 21.54
CA GLU A 411 15.04 1.53 21.26
C GLU A 411 14.48 2.56 20.28
N SER A 412 14.59 3.84 20.65
CA SER A 412 14.36 4.96 19.73
C SER A 412 15.45 4.92 18.68
N ASN A 413 15.05 4.79 17.42
CA ASN A 413 15.97 4.65 16.30
C ASN A 413 16.24 5.99 15.59
N GLY A 414 15.66 7.11 16.06
CA GLY A 414 15.94 8.47 15.56
C GLY A 414 15.73 8.68 14.06
N GLY A 415 15.03 7.74 13.41
CA GLY A 415 15.15 7.49 11.97
C GLY A 415 13.87 7.78 11.18
N LEU A 416 13.89 7.38 9.89
CA LEU A 416 12.76 7.56 8.96
C LEU A 416 11.42 7.05 9.52
N THR A 417 11.42 5.95 10.28
CA THR A 417 10.23 5.38 10.92
C THR A 417 9.56 6.37 11.89
N GLU A 418 10.34 7.08 12.70
CA GLU A 418 9.81 8.07 13.66
C GLU A 418 9.26 9.30 12.94
N ILE A 419 9.91 9.73 11.85
CA ILE A 419 9.40 10.79 10.97
C ILE A 419 8.04 10.38 10.41
N LEU A 420 7.93 9.18 9.84
CA LEU A 420 6.68 8.63 9.29
C LEU A 420 5.60 8.45 10.35
N ALA A 421 5.96 8.23 11.61
CA ALA A 421 5.03 8.11 12.72
C ALA A 421 4.49 9.45 13.25
N LYS A 422 4.97 10.61 12.74
CA LYS A 422 4.48 11.92 13.18
C LYS A 422 2.97 12.07 12.94
N PRO A 423 2.20 12.63 13.89
CA PRO A 423 0.73 12.72 13.79
C PRO A 423 0.22 13.34 12.50
N PHE A 424 0.91 14.36 11.97
CA PHE A 424 0.55 15.00 10.72
C PHE A 424 0.64 14.05 9.51
N LEU A 425 1.71 13.25 9.40
CA LEU A 425 1.86 12.29 8.31
C LEU A 425 0.88 11.12 8.44
N VAL A 426 0.61 10.68 9.67
CA VAL A 426 -0.44 9.67 9.95
C VAL A 426 -1.82 10.20 9.54
N PHE A 427 -2.12 11.46 9.85
CA PHE A 427 -3.34 12.13 9.41
C PHE A 427 -3.46 12.17 7.88
N LEU A 428 -2.39 12.56 7.18
CA LEU A 428 -2.34 12.51 5.72
C LEU A 428 -2.54 11.07 5.19
N GLY A 429 -1.99 10.08 5.89
CA GLY A 429 -2.25 8.66 5.65
C GLY A 429 -3.74 8.30 5.75
N GLY A 430 -4.46 8.88 6.70
CA GLY A 430 -5.91 8.75 6.83
C GLY A 430 -6.71 9.33 5.65
N LEU A 431 -6.15 10.30 4.93
CA LEU A 431 -6.76 10.88 3.72
C LEU A 431 -6.52 10.02 2.47
N SER A 432 -5.63 9.03 2.52
CA SER A 432 -5.11 8.38 1.31
C SER A 432 -6.21 7.68 0.51
N PHE A 433 -7.20 7.07 1.18
CA PHE A 433 -8.24 6.30 0.51
C PHE A 433 -9.30 7.18 -0.17
N PRO A 434 -9.87 8.22 0.47
CA PRO A 434 -10.67 9.21 -0.25
C PRO A 434 -9.91 9.90 -1.40
N LEU A 435 -8.63 10.23 -1.19
CA LEU A 435 -7.78 10.84 -2.22
C LEU A 435 -7.59 9.89 -3.40
N TYR A 436 -7.40 8.60 -3.12
CA TYR A 436 -7.34 7.54 -4.11
C TYR A 436 -8.57 7.51 -5.01
N LEU A 437 -9.76 7.65 -4.44
CA LEU A 437 -10.99 7.61 -5.22
C LEU A 437 -11.32 8.91 -5.95
N LEU A 438 -10.92 10.06 -5.40
CA LEU A 438 -11.29 11.39 -5.92
C LEU A 438 -10.34 11.98 -6.97
N HIS A 439 -9.04 11.67 -6.92
CA HIS A 439 -8.07 12.31 -7.83
C HIS A 439 -8.41 12.05 -9.32
N GLY A 440 -8.83 10.82 -9.66
CA GLY A 440 -9.26 10.45 -11.01
C GLY A 440 -10.47 11.27 -11.51
N PRO A 441 -11.63 11.21 -10.83
CA PRO A 441 -12.83 11.95 -11.22
C PRO A 441 -12.60 13.47 -11.27
N LEU A 442 -11.97 14.06 -10.26
CA LEU A 442 -11.68 15.49 -10.21
C LEU A 442 -10.70 15.90 -11.32
N GLY A 443 -9.67 15.10 -11.58
CA GLY A 443 -8.76 15.39 -12.69
C GLY A 443 -9.45 15.28 -14.05
N GLN A 444 -10.41 14.35 -14.23
CA GLN A 444 -11.22 14.30 -15.44
C GLN A 444 -12.11 15.53 -15.58
N LEU A 445 -12.69 16.03 -14.49
CA LEU A 445 -13.49 17.25 -14.46
C LEU A 445 -12.74 18.45 -15.04
N PHE A 446 -11.47 18.63 -14.63
CA PHE A 446 -10.67 19.80 -15.00
C PHE A 446 -9.85 19.63 -16.29
N TYR A 447 -9.43 18.41 -16.62
CA TYR A 447 -8.46 18.16 -17.70
C TYR A 447 -9.00 17.33 -18.86
N LYS A 448 -10.05 16.52 -18.69
CA LYS A 448 -10.59 15.70 -19.78
C LYS A 448 -11.37 16.60 -20.74
N LYS A 449 -10.86 16.76 -21.97
CA LYS A 449 -11.39 17.71 -22.96
C LYS A 449 -12.91 17.66 -23.13
N VAL A 450 -13.50 16.46 -23.26
CA VAL A 450 -14.97 16.31 -23.47
C VAL A 450 -15.80 16.81 -22.28
N ILE A 451 -15.27 16.70 -21.06
CA ILE A 451 -15.94 17.16 -19.84
C ILE A 451 -15.65 18.63 -19.59
N ALA A 452 -14.38 19.00 -19.56
CA ALA A 452 -13.98 20.35 -19.20
C ALA A 452 -14.48 21.39 -20.20
N LYS A 453 -14.54 21.08 -21.50
CA LYS A 453 -15.16 21.99 -22.49
C LYS A 453 -16.64 22.18 -22.24
N GLN A 454 -17.36 21.12 -21.88
CA GLN A 454 -18.79 21.19 -21.59
C GLN A 454 -19.07 22.04 -20.33
N MET A 455 -18.20 21.98 -19.33
CA MET A 455 -18.40 22.67 -18.05
C MET A 455 -17.81 24.07 -17.99
N PHE A 456 -16.68 24.29 -18.66
CA PHE A 456 -15.87 25.49 -18.50
C PHE A 456 -15.47 26.14 -19.82
N GLY A 457 -15.89 25.61 -20.98
CA GLY A 457 -15.50 26.09 -22.32
C GLY A 457 -14.10 25.64 -22.79
N ALA A 458 -13.15 25.40 -21.88
CA ALA A 458 -11.84 24.81 -22.17
C ALA A 458 -11.32 23.96 -21.00
N THR A 459 -10.17 23.30 -21.16
CA THR A 459 -9.51 22.62 -20.03
C THR A 459 -8.81 23.65 -19.14
N MET A 460 -8.63 23.32 -17.85
CA MET A 460 -7.90 24.22 -16.95
C MET A 460 -6.42 24.38 -17.36
N ALA A 461 -5.85 23.37 -18.02
CA ALA A 461 -4.54 23.48 -18.64
C ALA A 461 -4.50 24.51 -19.78
N SER A 462 -5.58 24.68 -20.55
CA SER A 462 -5.65 25.71 -21.58
C SER A 462 -5.73 27.12 -21.00
N TYR A 463 -6.42 27.32 -19.88
CA TYR A 463 -6.54 28.63 -19.25
C TYR A 463 -5.30 29.05 -18.45
N PHE A 464 -4.72 28.12 -17.70
CA PHE A 464 -3.73 28.44 -16.66
C PHE A 464 -2.39 27.70 -16.83
N GLY A 465 -2.28 26.83 -17.84
CA GLY A 465 -1.12 25.97 -18.02
C GLY A 465 -0.86 25.09 -16.79
N TYR A 466 0.41 24.94 -16.43
CA TYR A 466 0.86 24.15 -15.29
C TYR A 466 0.51 24.76 -13.92
N LYS A 467 0.17 26.06 -13.87
CA LYS A 467 -0.10 26.78 -12.60
C LYS A 467 -1.38 26.32 -11.91
N PHE A 468 -2.30 25.68 -12.63
CA PHE A 468 -3.52 25.13 -12.03
C PHE A 468 -3.30 23.80 -11.29
N PHE A 469 -2.21 23.09 -11.57
CA PHE A 469 -2.00 21.77 -10.96
C PHE A 469 -1.97 21.78 -9.42
N PRO A 470 -1.27 22.72 -8.75
CA PRO A 470 -1.35 22.84 -7.29
C PRO A 470 -2.77 23.14 -6.78
N VAL A 471 -3.57 23.89 -7.53
CA VAL A 471 -4.98 24.19 -7.19
C VAL A 471 -5.81 22.91 -7.26
N TYR A 472 -5.66 22.11 -8.32
CA TYR A 472 -6.28 20.79 -8.45
C TYR A 472 -5.91 19.85 -7.28
N VAL A 473 -4.62 19.81 -6.90
CA VAL A 473 -4.16 19.03 -5.75
C VAL A 473 -4.83 19.52 -4.46
N GLY A 474 -4.88 20.85 -4.23
CA GLY A 474 -5.54 21.45 -3.08
C GLY A 474 -7.02 21.10 -2.99
N ILE A 475 -7.77 21.20 -4.11
CA ILE A 475 -9.18 20.80 -4.20
C ILE A 475 -9.32 19.31 -3.86
N THR A 476 -8.47 18.45 -4.43
CA THR A 476 -8.53 17.00 -4.21
C THR A 476 -8.29 16.64 -2.74
N VAL A 477 -7.29 17.24 -2.10
CA VAL A 477 -7.00 17.05 -0.66
C VAL A 477 -8.15 17.56 0.21
N LEU A 478 -8.70 18.74 -0.10
CA LEU A 478 -9.81 19.33 0.64
C LEU A 478 -11.07 18.48 0.54
N CYS A 479 -11.46 18.05 -0.66
CA CYS A 479 -12.58 17.13 -0.87
C CYS A 479 -12.36 15.79 -0.13
N SER A 480 -11.12 15.27 -0.15
CA SER A 480 -10.75 14.05 0.59
C SER A 480 -10.92 14.22 2.09
N TYR A 481 -10.52 15.36 2.64
CA TYR A 481 -10.74 15.70 4.04
C TYR A 481 -12.23 15.71 4.40
N TYR A 482 -13.07 16.39 3.62
CA TYR A 482 -14.51 16.40 3.88
C TYR A 482 -15.14 15.01 3.77
N LEU A 483 -14.70 14.18 2.81
CA LEU A 483 -15.16 12.79 2.72
C LEU A 483 -14.80 11.97 3.95
N THR A 484 -13.63 12.18 4.58
CA THR A 484 -13.35 11.50 5.86
C THR A 484 -14.34 11.87 6.96
N LYS A 485 -14.87 13.10 6.96
CA LYS A 485 -15.93 13.52 7.88
C LYS A 485 -17.26 12.84 7.57
N VAL A 486 -17.60 12.69 6.29
CA VAL A 486 -18.77 11.91 5.85
C VAL A 486 -18.64 10.45 6.30
N MET A 487 -17.46 9.84 6.15
CA MET A 487 -17.20 8.46 6.61
C MET A 487 -17.26 8.30 8.14
N ALA A 488 -16.97 9.37 8.88
CA ALA A 488 -17.08 9.40 10.34
C ALA A 488 -18.51 9.64 10.82
N PHE A 489 -19.43 10.02 9.92
CA PHE A 489 -20.82 10.28 10.27
C PHE A 489 -21.55 8.98 10.63
N ALA A 490 -22.13 8.91 11.83
CA ALA A 490 -22.71 7.67 12.36
C ALA A 490 -23.79 7.04 11.45
N PRO A 491 -24.73 7.80 10.83
CA PRO A 491 -25.67 7.24 9.87
C PRO A 491 -24.99 6.55 8.68
N PHE A 492 -23.91 7.14 8.15
CA PHE A 492 -23.15 6.52 7.06
C PHE A 492 -22.50 5.21 7.51
N GLN A 493 -21.88 5.18 8.70
CA GLN A 493 -21.29 3.97 9.26
C GLN A 493 -22.33 2.87 9.50
N ASN A 494 -23.50 3.23 9.99
CA ASN A 494 -24.60 2.29 10.23
C ASN A 494 -25.12 1.73 8.91
N ALA A 495 -25.29 2.57 7.88
CA ALA A 495 -25.67 2.11 6.54
C ALA A 495 -24.62 1.15 5.95
N CYS A 496 -23.32 1.44 6.11
CA CYS A 496 -22.25 0.55 5.65
C CYS A 496 -22.28 -0.81 6.36
N LYS A 497 -22.51 -0.83 7.68
CA LYS A 497 -22.64 -2.08 8.45
C LYS A 497 -23.85 -2.89 8.00
N ALA A 498 -25.01 -2.23 7.88
CA ALA A 498 -26.25 -2.88 7.44
C ALA A 498 -26.13 -3.45 6.03
N LEU A 499 -25.49 -2.71 5.11
CA LEU A 499 -25.20 -3.21 3.76
C LEU A 499 -24.33 -4.46 3.81
N GLY A 500 -23.24 -4.44 4.59
CA GLY A 500 -22.35 -5.60 4.70
C GLY A 500 -23.01 -6.82 5.34
N GLU A 501 -23.84 -6.63 6.37
CA GLU A 501 -24.62 -7.72 6.98
C GLU A 501 -25.63 -8.31 5.99
N SER A 502 -26.30 -7.46 5.21
CA SER A 502 -27.27 -7.89 4.19
C SER A 502 -26.60 -8.64 3.05
N THR A 503 -25.45 -8.15 2.56
CA THR A 503 -24.65 -8.84 1.55
C THR A 503 -24.15 -10.19 2.05
N TYR A 504 -23.67 -10.26 3.30
CA TYR A 504 -23.25 -11.54 3.88
C TYR A 504 -24.41 -12.53 3.94
N LYS A 505 -25.58 -12.11 4.45
CA LYS A 505 -26.78 -12.96 4.51
C LYS A 505 -27.19 -13.48 3.13
N LEU A 506 -27.21 -12.60 2.12
CA LEU A 506 -27.55 -12.95 0.74
C LEU A 506 -26.58 -13.97 0.14
N LEU A 507 -25.28 -13.85 0.40
CA LEU A 507 -24.26 -14.77 -0.13
C LEU A 507 -24.15 -16.09 0.67
N SER A 508 -24.68 -16.13 1.89
CA SER A 508 -24.68 -17.32 2.74
C SER A 508 -25.97 -18.15 2.67
N ALA A 509 -27.04 -17.56 2.14
CA ALA A 509 -28.28 -18.25 1.80
C ALA A 509 -28.10 -19.01 0.48
#